data_AF-A0A2V7QE92-F1
#
_entry.id   AF-A0A2V7QE92-F1
#
_cell.length_a   1.000
_cell.length_b   1.000
_cell.length_c   1.000
_cell.angle_alpha   90.00
_cell.angle_beta   90.00
_cell.angle_gamma   90.00
#
_symmetry.space_group_name_H-M   'P 1'
#
loop_
_entity.id
_entity.type
_entity.pdbx_description
1 polymer ?
#
loop_
_entity_poly.entity_id
_entity_poly.type
_entity_poly.pdbx_seq_one_letter_code
_entity_poly.pdbx_strand_id
1 'polypeptide(L)' 'MRASEVDRRIRSLRPPKPYIDPFKPLGSVLEEERRPNGKIERALTVFLAGAECPFTCSFCDLWRMTI' A
#
# COMPACT_ATOMS: atom_id res chain seq x y z
N MET A 1 -17.82 0.89 13.27
CA MET A 1 -18.07 -0.56 13.43
C MET A 1 -17.06 -1.11 14.42
N ARG A 2 -17.47 -2.00 15.35
CA ARG A 2 -16.52 -2.68 16.23
C ARG A 2 -15.84 -3.83 15.47
N ALA A 3 -14.53 -3.96 15.64
CA ALA A 3 -13.78 -5.09 15.07
C ALA A 3 -14.25 -6.41 15.72
N SER A 4 -14.36 -7.46 14.90
CA SER A 4 -14.66 -8.81 15.40
C SER A 4 -13.52 -9.34 16.28
N GLU A 5 -13.75 -10.44 16.98
CA GLU A 5 -12.70 -11.12 17.73
C GLU A 5 -11.56 -11.61 16.81
N VAL A 6 -11.91 -12.12 15.62
CA VAL A 6 -10.95 -12.54 14.60
C VAL A 6 -10.11 -11.36 14.11
N ASP A 7 -10.73 -10.22 13.82
CA ASP A 7 -10.02 -9.01 13.41
C ASP A 7 -9.01 -8.56 14.47
N ARG A 8 -9.42 -8.57 15.75
CA ARG A 8 -8.54 -8.19 16.85
C ARG A 8 -7.34 -9.14 16.96
N ARG A 9 -7.57 -10.45 16.83
CA ARG A 9 -6.50 -11.45 16.83
C ARG A 9 -5.54 -11.26 15.66
N ILE A 10 -6.03 -10.97 14.46
CA ILE A 10 -5.16 -10.72 13.30
C ILE A 10 -4.33 -9.47 13.53
N ARG A 11 -4.94 -8.37 13.99
CA ARG A 11 -4.22 -7.12 14.30
C ARG A 11 -3.18 -7.31 15.41
N SER A 12 -3.44 -8.13 16.43
CA SER A 12 -2.47 -8.38 17.51
C SER A 12 -1.24 -9.16 17.06
N LEU A 13 -1.30 -9.87 15.93
CA LEU A 13 -0.18 -10.59 15.35
C LEU A 13 0.67 -9.72 14.40
N ARG A 14 0.22 -8.49 14.11
CA ARG A 14 0.98 -7.56 13.26
C ARG A 14 2.14 -6.97 14.07
N PRO A 15 3.36 -6.94 13.52
CA PRO A 15 4.47 -6.19 14.11
C PRO A 15 4.17 -4.69 14.22
N PRO A 16 5.02 -3.91 14.90
CA PRO A 16 4.93 -2.45 14.88
C PRO A 16 4.92 -1.91 13.45
N LYS A 17 4.07 -0.90 13.21
CA LYS A 17 4.00 -0.20 11.93
C LYS A 17 5.23 0.70 11.76
N PRO A 18 5.91 0.72 10.60
CA PRO A 18 6.95 1.72 10.36
C PRO A 18 6.34 3.12 10.31
N TYR A 19 7.14 4.13 10.65
CA TYR A 19 6.74 5.52 10.44
C TYR A 19 6.75 5.83 8.94
N ILE A 20 5.65 6.39 8.44
CA ILE A 20 5.49 6.83 7.06
C ILE A 20 5.24 8.34 7.06
N ASP A 21 6.11 9.09 6.36
CA ASP A 21 5.93 10.53 6.13
C ASP A 21 4.91 10.73 5.00
N PRO A 22 3.71 11.29 5.28
CA PRO A 22 2.65 11.43 4.27
C PRO A 22 2.99 12.42 3.16
N PHE A 23 4.04 13.24 3.33
CA PHE A 23 4.48 14.22 2.34
C PHE A 23 5.67 13.73 1.51
N LYS A 24 6.09 12.48 1.67
CA LYS A 24 7.13 11.85 0.86
C LYS A 24 6.59 10.63 0.10
N PRO A 25 6.98 10.44 -1.17
CA PRO A 25 6.66 9.21 -1.87
C PRO A 25 7.35 8.02 -1.19
N LEU A 26 6.65 6.89 -1.14
CA LEU A 26 7.21 5.62 -0.68
C LEU A 26 8.29 5.11 -1.64
N GLY A 27 8.18 5.49 -2.92
CA GLY A 27 9.12 5.20 -3.97
C GLY A 27 8.61 5.71 -5.32
N SER A 28 9.44 5.58 -6.34
CA SER A 28 9.07 5.87 -7.72
C SER A 28 9.82 4.95 -8.66
N VAL A 29 9.17 4.54 -9.75
CA VAL A 29 9.78 3.73 -10.81
C VAL A 29 9.52 4.40 -12.14
N LEU A 30 10.55 4.47 -12.98
CA LEU A 30 10.45 4.93 -14.36
C LEU A 30 10.56 3.71 -15.26
N GLU A 31 9.51 3.42 -16.02
CA GLU A 31 9.41 2.23 -16.88
C GLU A 31 9.12 2.62 -18.33
N GLU A 32 9.40 1.69 -19.24
CA GLU A 32 8.97 1.77 -20.64
C GLU A 32 7.69 0.93 -20.80
N GLU A 33 6.56 1.59 -21.04
CA GLU A 33 5.26 0.94 -21.14
C GLU A 33 4.70 0.99 -22.57
N ARG A 34 4.07 -0.10 -23.00
CA ARG A 34 3.41 -0.18 -24.30
C ARG A 34 2.01 0.40 -24.23
N ARG A 35 1.73 1.39 -25.07
CA ARG A 35 0.42 2.03 -25.22
C ARG A 35 -0.49 1.23 -26.14
N PRO A 36 -1.83 1.43 -26.09
CA PRO A 36 -2.78 0.71 -26.96
C PRO A 36 -2.51 0.86 -28.46
N ASN A 37 -1.88 1.95 -28.89
CA ASN A 37 -1.48 2.18 -30.29
C ASN A 37 -0.16 1.48 -30.69
N GLY A 38 0.41 0.68 -29.78
CA GLY A 38 1.63 -0.08 -30.00
C GLY A 38 2.93 0.68 -29.74
N LYS A 39 2.90 1.99 -29.46
CA LYS A 39 4.09 2.78 -29.12
C LYS A 39 4.59 2.46 -27.71
N ILE A 40 5.90 2.56 -27.52
CA ILE A 40 6.53 2.53 -26.20
C ILE A 40 6.66 3.96 -25.68
N GLU A 41 6.18 4.22 -24.48
CA GLU A 41 6.27 5.52 -23.80
C GLU A 41 6.93 5.35 -22.43
N ARG A 42 7.63 6.39 -21.97
CA ARG A 42 8.18 6.42 -20.62
C ARG A 42 7.09 6.78 -19.63
N ALA A 43 6.83 5.89 -18.68
CA ALA A 43 5.87 6.08 -17.60
C ALA A 43 6.61 6.25 -16.26
N LEU A 44 6.27 7.31 -15.51
CA LEU A 44 6.73 7.49 -14.14
C LEU A 44 5.61 7.10 -13.19
N THR A 45 5.82 6.03 -12.43
CA THR A 45 4.93 5.58 -11.36
C THR A 45 5.45 6.11 -10.03
N VAL A 46 4.62 6.83 -9.29
CA VAL A 46 4.93 7.34 -7.95
C VAL A 46 4.03 6.65 -6.93
N PHE A 47 4.63 5.99 -5.94
CA PHE A 47 3.90 5.28 -4.89
C PHE A 47 3.62 6.23 -3.73
N LEU A 48 2.34 6.50 -3.49
CA LEU A 48 1.87 7.36 -2.41
C LEU A 48 1.33 6.50 -1.26
N ALA A 49 1.56 6.95 -0.02
CA ALA A 49 0.95 6.32 1.14
C ALA A 49 -0.52 6.74 1.25
N GLY A 50 -1.42 5.75 1.38
CA GLY A 50 -2.85 5.96 1.63
C GLY A 50 -3.23 5.63 3.07
N ALA A 51 -4.51 5.79 3.42
CA ALA A 51 -5.04 5.30 4.69
C ALA A 51 -5.07 3.76 4.73
N GLU A 52 -4.95 3.18 5.92
CA GLU A 52 -5.14 1.73 6.09
C GLU A 52 -6.57 1.30 5.70
N CYS A 53 -6.67 0.25 4.87
CA CYS A 53 -7.94 -0.35 4.49
C CYS A 53 -8.72 -0.85 5.73
N PRO A 54 -10.06 -0.69 5.79
CA PRO A 54 -10.85 -1.14 6.93
C PRO A 54 -10.88 -2.67 7.10
N PHE A 55 -10.48 -3.44 6.09
CA PHE A 55 -10.42 -4.90 6.15
C PHE A 55 -9.21 -5.41 6.95
N THR A 56 -9.42 -6.53 7.64
CA THR A 56 -8.38 -7.17 8.46
C THR A 56 -7.91 -8.49 7.84
N CYS A 57 -7.51 -8.46 6.58
CA CYS A 57 -7.05 -9.66 5.89
C CYS A 57 -5.85 -10.29 6.60
N SER A 58 -5.87 -11.61 6.80
CA SER A 58 -4.84 -12.36 7.56
C SER A 58 -3.46 -12.31 6.92
N PHE A 59 -3.38 -12.15 5.59
CA PHE A 59 -2.13 -12.16 4.81
C PHE A 59 -1.84 -10.82 4.12
N CYS A 60 -2.51 -9.74 4.52
CA CYS A 60 -2.20 -8.42 3.99
C CYS A 60 -0.91 -7.90 4.65
N ASP A 61 0.03 -7.45 3.83
CA ASP A 61 1.24 -6.74 4.22
C ASP A 61 1.19 -5.24 3.85
N LEU A 62 0.28 -4.84 2.95
CA LEU A 62 0.11 -3.45 2.52
C LEU A 62 -0.18 -2.48 3.68
N TRP A 63 -0.79 -2.94 4.78
CA TRP A 63 -1.03 -2.11 5.98
C TRP A 63 0.26 -1.51 6.56
N ARG A 64 1.43 -2.10 6.25
CA ARG A 64 2.74 -1.60 6.72
C ARG A 64 3.10 -0.27 6.08
N MET A 65 2.66 -0.04 4.84
CA MET A 65 3.04 1.11 4.02
C MET A 65 1.88 2.10 3.84
N THR A 66 1.11 2.30 4.91
CA THR A 66 0.00 3.26 4.96
C THR A 66 0.24 4.32 6.03
N ILE A 67 -0.57 5.37 6.01
CA ILE A 67 -0.65 6.38 7.07
C ILE A 67 -1.59 5.84 8.15
#